data_AF-A0AAD4N0S9-F1
#
_entry.id   AF-A0AAD4N0S9-F1
#
_cell.length_a   1.000
_cell.length_b   1.000
_cell.length_c   1.000
_cell.angle_alpha   90.00
_cell.angle_beta   90.00
_cell.angle_gamma   90.00
#
_symmetry.space_group_name_H-M   'P 1'
#
loop_
_entity.id
_entity.type
_entity.pdbx_description
1 polymer ?
#
loop_
_entity_poly.entity_id
_entity_poly.type
_entity_poly.pdbx_seq_one_letter_code
_entity_poly.pdbx_strand_id
1 'polypeptide(L)'
;MAESKSLAKFEFMINPEDSAWQQLTAMTHKFQGWTAGKQDYYCWLKGVGAENVQFVAVYEKETMTLVAGTIGITYPSINGSPHMSSIGHYFVHPDYRGIGLGLAMFDRLVKSKEFAGKNQVLASEARIQNVDNSAFDLCDSLGHGAV
;
A
#
# COMPACT_ATOMS: atom_id res chain seq x y z
N MET A 1 -16.42 10.39 22.39
CA MET A 1 -16.93 10.08 21.05
C MET A 1 -16.06 10.84 20.06
N ALA A 2 -15.24 10.14 19.28
CA ALA A 2 -14.38 10.80 18.29
C ALA A 2 -15.23 11.25 17.10
N GLU A 3 -15.11 12.52 16.70
CA GLU A 3 -15.72 13.02 15.48
C GLU A 3 -15.31 12.14 14.29
N SER A 4 -16.29 11.60 13.57
CA SER A 4 -16.04 10.93 12.30
C SER A 4 -15.47 11.96 11.32
N LYS A 5 -14.16 11.94 11.09
CA LYS A 5 -13.54 12.76 10.03
C LYS A 5 -14.06 12.23 8.68
N SER A 6 -14.92 13.01 8.03
CA SER A 6 -15.40 12.73 6.67
C SER A 6 -14.22 12.58 5.69
N LEU A 7 -14.28 11.57 4.83
CA LEU A 7 -13.23 11.31 3.82
C LEU A 7 -13.07 12.45 2.80
N ALA A 8 -14.03 13.39 2.72
CA ALA A 8 -13.97 14.56 1.85
C ALA A 8 -12.78 15.50 2.14
N LYS A 9 -12.21 15.43 3.34
CA LYS A 9 -11.04 16.22 3.77
C LYS A 9 -9.72 15.71 3.21
N PHE A 10 -9.72 14.56 2.55
CA PHE A 10 -8.51 13.94 2.00
C PHE A 10 -8.46 14.01 0.48
N GLU A 11 -7.26 14.16 -0.03
CA GLU A 11 -6.93 14.07 -1.45
C GLU A 11 -6.14 12.79 -1.70
N PHE A 12 -6.52 12.03 -2.73
CA PHE A 12 -5.86 10.79 -3.11
C PHE A 12 -5.12 11.04 -4.41
N MET A 13 -3.80 10.95 -4.35
CA MET A 13 -2.92 11.11 -5.50
C MET A 13 -2.45 9.74 -5.97
N ILE A 14 -2.54 9.49 -7.28
CA ILE A 14 -2.06 8.27 -7.92
C ILE A 14 -0.77 8.62 -8.64
N ASN A 15 0.30 7.88 -8.34
CA ASN A 15 1.66 8.11 -8.84
C ASN A 15 2.12 9.58 -8.65
N PRO A 16 2.10 10.10 -7.41
CA PRO A 16 2.65 11.42 -7.11
C PRO A 16 4.16 11.47 -7.35
N GLU A 17 4.74 12.67 -7.28
CA GLU A 17 6.19 12.86 -7.37
C GLU A 17 6.97 12.10 -6.28
N ASP A 18 8.24 11.84 -6.53
CA ASP A 18 9.16 11.12 -5.64
C ASP A 18 9.24 11.69 -4.21
N SER A 19 8.91 12.98 -4.05
CA SER A 19 8.83 13.64 -2.74
C SER A 19 7.81 12.95 -1.82
N ALA A 20 6.73 12.38 -2.36
CA ALA A 20 5.74 11.62 -1.61
C ALA A 20 6.31 10.30 -1.05
N TRP A 21 7.19 9.62 -1.80
CA TRP A 21 7.87 8.41 -1.30
C TRP A 21 8.81 8.74 -0.14
N GLN A 22 9.54 9.86 -0.24
CA GLN A 22 10.42 10.31 0.84
C GLN A 22 9.64 10.67 2.10
N GLN A 23 8.47 11.31 1.96
CA GLN A 23 7.58 11.59 3.08
C GLN A 23 7.02 10.30 3.70
N LEU A 24 6.56 9.35 2.87
CA LEU A 24 6.02 8.08 3.34
C LEU A 24 7.07 7.26 4.11
N THR A 25 8.28 7.12 3.56
CA THR A 25 9.38 6.39 4.22
C THR A 25 9.83 7.04 5.51
N ALA A 26 9.92 8.38 5.57
CA ALA A 26 10.21 9.09 6.81
C ALA A 26 9.11 8.85 7.87
N MET A 27 7.84 8.85 7.44
CA MET A 27 6.70 8.61 8.32
C MET A 27 6.66 7.16 8.82
N THR A 28 6.82 6.16 7.96
CA THR A 28 6.81 4.74 8.35
C THR A 28 8.01 4.40 9.23
N HIS A 29 9.19 5.01 8.97
CA HIS A 29 10.33 4.91 9.88
C HIS A 29 10.01 5.46 11.26
N LYS A 30 9.46 6.68 11.34
CA LYS A 30 9.11 7.33 12.60
C LYS A 30 8.09 6.53 13.43
N PHE A 31 7.05 6.00 12.80
CA PHE A 31 5.92 5.40 13.51
C PHE A 31 5.97 3.88 13.63
N GLN A 32 6.74 3.18 12.80
CA GLN A 32 6.81 1.71 12.78
C GLN A 32 8.24 1.18 12.77
N GLY A 33 9.27 2.04 12.67
CA GLY A 33 10.65 1.61 12.57
C GLY A 33 11.00 0.94 11.23
N TRP A 34 10.14 1.04 10.22
CA TRP A 34 10.40 0.43 8.91
C TRP A 34 11.67 1.01 8.29
N THR A 35 12.48 0.11 7.72
CA THR A 35 13.70 0.48 7.02
C THR A 35 13.44 0.39 5.52
N ALA A 36 12.99 1.50 4.94
CA ALA A 36 12.83 1.65 3.50
C ALA A 36 13.72 2.80 3.01
N GLY A 37 14.50 2.52 1.97
CA GLY A 37 15.40 3.47 1.35
C GLY A 37 14.67 4.39 0.38
N LYS A 38 15.19 5.61 0.23
CA LYS A 38 14.73 6.53 -0.83
C LYS A 38 14.85 5.90 -2.23
N GLN A 39 15.85 5.03 -2.43
CA GLN A 39 16.13 4.38 -3.71
C GLN A 39 15.25 3.16 -4.00
N ASP A 40 14.55 2.60 -3.00
CA ASP A 40 13.76 1.38 -3.18
C ASP A 40 12.64 1.58 -4.21
N TYR A 41 11.98 2.74 -4.15
CA TYR A 41 10.97 3.11 -5.13
C TYR A 41 11.53 3.20 -6.56
N TYR A 42 12.70 3.82 -6.71
CA TYR A 42 13.37 3.90 -8.00
C TYR A 42 13.78 2.51 -8.52
N CYS A 43 14.26 1.63 -7.65
CA CYS A 43 14.55 0.25 -7.99
C CYS A 43 13.31 -0.48 -8.51
N TRP A 44 12.13 -0.27 -7.92
CA TRP A 44 10.89 -0.88 -8.42
C TRP A 44 10.49 -0.31 -9.79
N LEU A 45 10.50 1.01 -9.95
CA LEU A 45 10.18 1.66 -11.22
C LEU A 45 11.07 1.17 -12.37
N LYS A 46 12.37 0.97 -12.11
CA LYS A 46 13.32 0.45 -13.10
C LYS A 46 13.25 -1.07 -13.28
N GLY A 47 13.02 -1.80 -12.19
CA GLY A 47 13.08 -3.26 -12.18
C GLY A 47 11.85 -3.91 -12.81
N VAL A 48 10.65 -3.42 -12.50
CA VAL A 48 9.40 -3.99 -13.03
C VAL A 48 8.76 -3.16 -14.14
N GLY A 49 9.28 -1.95 -14.40
CA GLY A 49 8.65 -0.99 -15.31
C GLY A 49 7.67 -0.08 -14.57
N ALA A 50 7.71 1.22 -14.87
CA ALA A 50 6.91 2.23 -14.18
C ALA A 50 5.40 2.02 -14.40
N GLU A 51 5.01 1.46 -15.55
CA GLU A 51 3.63 1.08 -15.87
C GLU A 51 3.08 -0.05 -14.98
N ASN A 52 3.97 -0.78 -14.30
CA ASN A 52 3.61 -1.88 -13.41
C ASN A 52 3.66 -1.48 -11.93
N VAL A 53 3.95 -0.21 -11.62
CA VAL A 53 3.97 0.32 -10.25
C VAL A 53 2.83 1.32 -10.08
N GLN A 54 2.09 1.17 -9.00
CA GLN A 54 1.06 2.13 -8.62
C GLN A 54 1.25 2.57 -7.17
N PHE A 55 1.59 3.83 -6.98
CA PHE A 55 1.71 4.46 -5.68
C PHE A 55 0.45 5.29 -5.40
N VAL A 56 -0.29 4.94 -4.34
CA VAL A 56 -1.37 5.76 -3.83
C VAL A 56 -0.87 6.50 -2.60
N ALA A 57 -0.88 7.84 -2.66
CA ALA A 57 -0.60 8.70 -1.52
C ALA A 57 -1.87 9.46 -1.13
N VAL A 58 -2.04 9.68 0.17
CA VAL A 58 -3.21 10.37 0.70
C VAL A 58 -2.77 11.57 1.51
N TYR A 59 -3.30 12.74 1.15
CA TYR A 59 -2.99 14.02 1.78
C TYR A 59 -4.22 14.57 2.51
N GLU A 60 -4.01 15.18 3.66
CA GLU A 60 -5.04 16.05 4.27
C GLU A 60 -5.02 17.40 3.55
N LYS A 61 -6.17 17.81 2.99
CA LYS A 61 -6.26 18.98 2.09
C LYS A 61 -5.88 20.31 2.73
N GLU A 62 -6.16 20.48 4.02
CA GLU A 62 -5.93 21.76 4.71
C GLU A 62 -4.43 22.00 4.94
N THR A 63 -3.72 20.95 5.34
CA THR A 63 -2.30 21.04 5.74
C THR A 63 -1.35 20.59 4.63
N MET A 64 -1.88 19.97 3.57
CA MET A 64 -1.11 19.27 2.53
C MET A 64 -0.12 18.26 3.13
N THR A 65 -0.48 17.66 4.26
CA THR A 65 0.33 16.65 4.95
C THR A 65 0.00 15.26 4.42
N LEU A 66 1.04 14.47 4.09
CA LEU A 66 0.86 13.07 3.75
C LEU A 66 0.46 12.27 4.99
N VAL A 67 -0.69 11.60 4.96
CA VAL A 67 -1.31 10.90 6.10
C VAL A 67 -1.47 9.41 5.89
N ALA A 68 -1.40 8.93 4.65
CA ALA A 68 -1.39 7.50 4.33
C ALA A 68 -0.72 7.26 2.98
N GLY A 69 -0.27 6.02 2.77
CA GLY A 69 0.25 5.59 1.49
C GLY A 69 0.28 4.07 1.34
N THR A 70 0.29 3.60 0.10
CA THR A 70 0.51 2.19 -0.24
C THR A 70 1.05 2.08 -1.65
N ILE A 71 1.85 1.05 -1.89
CA ILE A 71 2.39 0.75 -3.21
C ILE A 71 1.88 -0.61 -3.66
N GLY A 72 1.37 -0.62 -4.89
CA GLY A 72 1.15 -1.83 -5.64
C GLY A 72 2.26 -2.04 -6.68
N ILE A 73 2.74 -3.28 -6.79
CA ILE A 73 3.66 -3.70 -7.86
C ILE A 73 3.04 -4.88 -8.60
N THR A 74 2.99 -4.81 -9.92
CA THR A 74 2.67 -5.95 -10.79
C THR A 74 3.96 -6.55 -11.34
N TYR A 75 4.14 -7.85 -11.18
CA TYR A 75 5.25 -8.57 -11.78
C TYR A 75 4.84 -9.11 -13.15
N PRO A 76 5.55 -8.72 -14.23
CA PRO A 76 5.33 -9.31 -15.55
C PRO A 76 5.63 -10.80 -15.51
N SER A 77 4.74 -11.61 -16.10
CA SER A 77 5.00 -13.03 -16.27
C SER A 77 5.94 -13.26 -17.45
N ILE A 78 6.92 -14.15 -17.27
CA ILE A 78 7.91 -14.52 -18.29
C ILE A 78 7.23 -15.20 -19.50
N ASN A 79 6.09 -15.87 -19.29
CA ASN A 79 5.40 -16.66 -20.32
C ASN A 79 4.00 -16.11 -20.68
N GLY A 80 3.66 -14.90 -20.24
CA GLY A 80 2.33 -14.31 -20.47
C GLY A 80 1.20 -14.92 -19.62
N SER A 81 1.52 -15.74 -18.61
CA SER A 81 0.55 -16.18 -17.59
C SER A 81 0.07 -15.00 -16.73
N PRO A 82 -0.99 -15.18 -15.91
CA PRO A 82 -1.56 -14.08 -15.14
C PRO A 82 -0.51 -13.40 -14.29
N HIS A 83 -0.43 -12.08 -14.44
CA HIS A 83 0.46 -11.25 -13.66
C HIS A 83 0.16 -11.42 -12.17
N MET A 84 1.21 -11.55 -11.36
CA MET A 84 1.10 -11.47 -9.92
C MET A 84 1.24 -10.02 -9.50
N SER A 85 0.36 -9.53 -8.66
CA SER A 85 0.44 -8.19 -8.09
C SER A 85 0.64 -8.28 -6.59
N SER A 86 1.61 -7.54 -6.06
CA SER A 86 1.79 -7.37 -4.63
C SER A 86 1.30 -6.00 -4.19
N ILE A 87 0.79 -5.95 -2.97
CA ILE A 87 0.49 -4.72 -2.25
C ILE A 87 1.46 -4.65 -1.08
N GLY A 88 2.11 -3.51 -0.93
CA GLY A 88 3.14 -3.30 0.07
C GLY A 88 3.16 -1.86 0.57
N HIS A 89 4.00 -1.63 1.57
CA HIS A 89 4.17 -0.32 2.20
C HIS A 89 2.84 0.36 2.61
N TYR A 90 1.84 -0.45 2.96
CA TYR A 90 0.51 0.00 3.33
C TYR A 90 0.54 0.61 4.73
N PHE A 91 0.33 1.91 4.83
CA PHE A 91 0.40 2.63 6.08
C PHE A 91 -0.66 3.73 6.17
N VAL A 92 -1.25 3.85 7.35
CA VAL A 92 -2.10 4.98 7.74
C VAL A 92 -1.57 5.56 9.03
N HIS A 93 -1.35 6.88 9.04
CA HIS A 93 -0.89 7.62 10.21
C HIS A 93 -1.82 7.36 11.41
N PRO A 94 -1.29 7.14 12.63
CA PRO A 94 -2.08 6.75 13.79
C PRO A 94 -3.35 7.60 14.03
N ASP A 95 -3.22 8.93 13.94
CA ASP A 95 -4.32 9.89 14.16
C ASP A 95 -5.42 9.86 13.08
N TYR A 96 -5.20 9.12 12.00
CA TYR A 96 -6.12 8.98 10.86
C TYR A 96 -6.62 7.54 10.69
N ARG A 97 -6.41 6.68 11.70
CA ARG A 97 -6.95 5.31 11.74
C ARG A 97 -8.40 5.31 12.22
N GLY A 98 -9.13 4.24 11.90
CA GLY A 98 -10.52 4.05 12.35
C GLY A 98 -11.59 4.88 11.62
N ILE A 99 -11.20 5.71 10.64
CA ILE A 99 -12.13 6.57 9.86
C ILE A 99 -12.40 6.04 8.44
N GLY A 100 -11.95 4.82 8.12
CA GLY A 100 -12.10 4.23 6.78
C GLY A 100 -11.08 4.69 5.74
N LEU A 101 -10.09 5.51 6.11
CA LEU A 101 -9.09 6.06 5.18
C LEU A 101 -8.28 4.97 4.49
N GLY A 102 -7.83 3.97 5.25
CA GLY A 102 -7.09 2.83 4.73
C GLY A 102 -7.91 2.01 3.73
N LEU A 103 -9.17 1.71 4.05
CA LEU A 103 -10.07 0.99 3.14
C LEU A 103 -10.28 1.78 1.84
N ALA A 104 -10.50 3.09 1.91
CA ALA A 104 -10.66 3.92 0.72
C ALA A 104 -9.39 4.03 -0.14
N MET A 105 -8.21 3.96 0.47
CA MET A 105 -6.92 3.90 -0.22
C MET A 105 -6.73 2.54 -0.90
N PHE A 106 -6.99 1.46 -0.15
CA PHE A 106 -6.91 0.09 -0.62
C PHE A 106 -7.81 -0.15 -1.83
N ASP A 107 -9.08 0.27 -1.73
CA ASP A 107 -10.07 0.15 -2.80
C ASP A 107 -9.61 0.80 -4.11
N ARG A 108 -8.98 1.97 -4.03
CA ARG A 108 -8.45 2.66 -5.22
C ARG A 108 -7.32 1.89 -5.88
N LEU A 109 -6.48 1.23 -5.07
CA LEU A 109 -5.39 0.42 -5.60
C LEU A 109 -5.96 -0.83 -6.29
N VAL A 110 -6.81 -1.61 -5.62
CA VAL A 110 -7.27 -2.90 -6.18
C VAL A 110 -8.26 -2.76 -7.34
N LYS A 111 -9.00 -1.64 -7.40
CA LYS A 111 -9.92 -1.32 -8.51
C LYS A 111 -9.23 -0.63 -9.68
N SER A 112 -7.92 -0.36 -9.59
CA SER A 112 -7.19 0.21 -10.72
C SER A 112 -7.11 -0.78 -11.88
N LYS A 113 -6.97 -0.28 -13.11
CA LYS A 113 -6.78 -1.15 -14.28
C LYS A 113 -5.50 -1.96 -14.19
N GLU A 114 -4.51 -1.46 -13.44
CA GLU A 114 -3.24 -2.11 -13.18
C GLU A 114 -3.37 -3.29 -12.23
N PHE A 115 -4.43 -3.38 -11.41
CA PHE A 115 -4.60 -4.43 -10.40
C PHE A 115 -5.83 -5.33 -10.64
N ALA A 116 -6.86 -4.79 -11.30
CA ALA A 116 -8.11 -5.50 -11.52
C ALA A 116 -7.90 -6.80 -12.32
N GLY A 117 -8.47 -7.90 -11.82
CA GLY A 117 -8.43 -9.21 -12.47
C GLY A 117 -7.08 -9.94 -12.38
N LYS A 118 -6.13 -9.43 -11.60
CA LYS A 118 -4.83 -10.08 -11.35
C LYS A 118 -4.83 -10.85 -10.04
N ASN A 119 -3.93 -11.82 -9.91
CA ASN A 119 -3.71 -12.50 -8.64
C ASN A 119 -2.99 -11.53 -7.69
N GLN A 120 -3.57 -11.28 -6.52
CA GLN A 120 -3.09 -10.25 -5.59
C GLN A 120 -2.56 -10.90 -4.30
N VAL A 121 -1.40 -10.42 -3.81
CA VAL A 121 -0.82 -10.82 -2.54
C VAL A 121 -0.53 -9.59 -1.68
N LEU A 122 -0.82 -9.70 -0.38
CA LEU A 122 -0.45 -8.72 0.64
C LEU A 122 0.48 -9.42 1.63
N ALA A 123 1.73 -8.98 1.71
CA ALA A 123 2.66 -9.44 2.73
C ALA A 123 2.74 -8.40 3.85
N SER A 124 2.46 -8.83 5.09
CA SER A 124 2.50 -8.00 6.28
C SER A 124 3.53 -8.53 7.26
N GLU A 125 4.39 -7.66 7.80
CA GLU A 125 5.22 -7.99 8.95
C GLU A 125 4.42 -7.93 10.27
N ALA A 126 3.30 -7.19 10.29
CA ALA A 126 2.42 -7.16 11.44
C ALA A 126 1.73 -8.53 11.58
N ARG A 127 1.83 -9.15 12.77
CA ARG A 127 0.95 -10.26 13.18
C ARG A 127 -0.48 -9.86 12.85
N ILE A 128 -1.06 -10.55 11.88
CA ILE A 128 -2.30 -10.14 11.26
C ILE A 128 -3.44 -10.37 12.26
N GLN A 129 -3.95 -9.28 12.86
CA GLN A 129 -5.16 -9.33 13.68
C GLN A 129 -6.41 -8.80 12.95
N ASN A 130 -6.28 -8.27 11.71
CA ASN A 130 -7.35 -7.52 11.04
C ASN A 130 -7.60 -7.86 9.55
N VAL A 131 -7.11 -9.00 9.02
CA VAL A 131 -7.41 -9.39 7.61
C VAL A 131 -8.85 -9.89 7.43
N ASP A 132 -9.54 -10.24 8.51
CA ASP A 132 -10.93 -10.74 8.51
C ASP A 132 -11.97 -9.77 7.89
N ASN A 133 -11.63 -8.47 7.77
CA ASN A 133 -12.50 -7.45 7.15
C ASN A 133 -12.07 -7.05 5.72
N SER A 134 -11.07 -7.72 5.16
CA SER A 134 -10.62 -7.52 3.77
C SER A 134 -10.96 -8.73 2.92
N ALA A 135 -11.11 -8.58 1.61
CA ALA A 135 -11.37 -9.70 0.69
C ALA A 135 -10.14 -10.62 0.47
N PHE A 136 -9.16 -10.59 1.38
CA PHE A 136 -7.99 -11.45 1.36
C PHE A 136 -8.15 -12.59 2.36
N ASP A 137 -7.88 -13.79 1.89
CA ASP A 137 -7.70 -14.94 2.76
C ASP A 137 -6.27 -14.93 3.33
N LEU A 138 -6.15 -15.30 4.61
CA LEU A 138 -4.86 -15.57 5.22
C LEU A 138 -4.21 -16.78 4.55
N CYS A 139 -3.07 -16.57 3.88
CA CYS A 139 -2.21 -17.66 3.48
C CYS A 139 -1.35 -18.02 4.70
N ASP A 140 -1.77 -19.03 5.47
CA ASP A 140 -0.97 -19.54 6.59
C ASP A 140 0.42 -19.95 6.07
N SER A 141 1.44 -19.26 6.57
CA SER A 141 2.83 -19.61 6.30
C SER A 141 3.08 -21.06 6.67
N LEU A 142 3.77 -21.80 5.79
CA LEU A 142 4.26 -23.18 5.97
C LEU A 142 4.70 -23.46 7.42
N GLY A 143 3.75 -23.98 8.19
CA GLY A 143 3.94 -24.43 9.55
C GLY A 143 4.23 -25.93 9.56
N HIS A 144 5.52 -26.25 9.67
CA HIS A 144 6.07 -27.48 10.24
C HIS A 144 6.09 -28.73 9.34
N GLY A 145 7.30 -29.26 9.16
CA GLY A 145 7.49 -30.62 8.65
C GLY A 145 8.86 -30.80 8.01
N ALA A 146 9.91 -30.91 8.83
CA ALA A 146 11.08 -31.65 8.42
C ALA A 146 10.66 -33.07 8.04
N VAL A 147 10.92 -33.46 6.79
CA VAL A 147 11.50 -34.75 6.39
C VAL A 147 12.36 -34.50 5.16
#